data_AF-A0A9Q8INM0-F1
#
_entry.id   AF-A0A9Q8INM0-F1
#
_cell.length_a   1.000
_cell.length_b   1.000
_cell.length_c   1.000
_cell.angle_alpha   90.00
_cell.angle_beta   90.00
_cell.angle_gamma   90.00
#
_symmetry.space_group_name_H-M   'P 1'
#
loop_
_entity.id
_entity.type
_entity.pdbx_description
1 polymer ?
#
loop_
_entity_poly.entity_id
_entity_poly.type
_entity_poly.pdbx_seq_one_letter_code
_entity_poly.pdbx_strand_id
1 'polypeptide(L)'
;MKKQFIKISAALLALITTTTAFSSINANAKTVDYKRAPKEYAAKTITKNKTWANRLNKDGYTFRIKNDPMAYEDSFSKNIKGNQLVHYSNKDTKQFAQKNINFKVNHIWSYKNGLAANIVSQSGKINGWIGYTSIYNKQISNKKFKDLMKIENKICDQAEDLTFYKYEGKNIHAKKISKLNTSINKNLKDAQKAADRLTGNDEKLAKQSIKETKTFIKNSDIRNLPTLLVGRM
;
A
#
# COMPACT_ATOMS: atom_id res chain seq x y z
N MET A 1 -25.90 26.70 -69.22
CA MET A 1 -24.55 26.93 -68.67
C MET A 1 -24.65 27.70 -67.37
N LYS A 2 -24.29 27.07 -66.24
CA LYS A 2 -23.69 27.71 -65.04
C LYS A 2 -23.36 26.60 -64.03
N LYS A 3 -22.09 26.22 -64.01
CA LYS A 3 -21.48 25.41 -62.94
C LYS A 3 -21.47 26.26 -61.67
N GLN A 4 -22.03 25.80 -60.57
CA GLN A 4 -21.66 26.31 -59.24
C GLN A 4 -21.56 25.17 -58.22
N PHE A 5 -20.31 24.72 -58.09
CA PHE A 5 -19.60 24.29 -56.90
C PHE A 5 -20.42 23.86 -55.67
N ILE A 6 -20.30 22.56 -55.38
CA ILE A 6 -20.47 21.96 -54.06
C ILE A 6 -19.55 22.70 -53.09
N LYS A 7 -20.11 23.54 -52.22
CA LYS A 7 -19.40 24.05 -51.06
C LYS A 7 -19.37 22.94 -50.01
N ILE A 8 -18.25 22.22 -49.97
CA ILE A 8 -17.91 21.38 -48.81
C ILE A 8 -17.61 22.35 -47.67
N SER A 9 -18.63 22.63 -46.84
CA SER A 9 -18.42 23.29 -45.57
C SER A 9 -17.63 22.34 -44.67
N ALA A 10 -16.31 22.54 -44.63
CA ALA A 10 -15.46 21.95 -43.61
C ALA A 10 -15.92 22.47 -42.24
N ALA A 11 -16.81 21.71 -41.59
CA ALA A 11 -17.09 21.87 -40.18
C ALA A 11 -15.83 21.44 -39.42
N LEU A 12 -14.94 22.39 -39.20
CA LEU A 12 -13.82 22.28 -38.29
C LEU A 12 -14.43 22.12 -36.89
N LEU A 13 -14.67 20.88 -36.46
CA LEU A 13 -14.90 20.57 -35.05
C LEU A 13 -13.62 20.97 -34.33
N ALA A 14 -13.61 22.18 -33.78
CA ALA A 14 -12.67 22.58 -32.75
C ALA A 14 -12.95 21.70 -31.53
N LEU A 15 -12.30 20.54 -31.49
CA LEU A 15 -12.16 19.74 -30.28
C LEU A 15 -11.38 20.62 -29.31
N ILE A 16 -12.09 21.35 -28.45
CA ILE A 16 -11.49 22.00 -27.29
C ILE A 16 -11.10 20.86 -26.34
N THR A 17 -9.98 20.20 -26.62
CA THR A 17 -9.25 19.50 -25.59
C THR A 17 -8.67 20.58 -24.70
N THR A 18 -9.36 20.90 -23.60
CA THR A 18 -8.69 21.46 -22.44
C THR A 18 -7.77 20.36 -21.90
N THR A 19 -6.63 20.16 -22.55
CA THR A 19 -5.46 19.68 -21.87
C THR A 19 -5.20 20.73 -20.80
N THR A 20 -5.60 20.44 -19.56
CA THR A 20 -4.96 21.12 -18.44
C THR A 20 -3.51 20.73 -18.54
N ALA A 21 -2.72 21.60 -19.18
CA ALA A 21 -1.29 21.59 -19.12
C ALA A 21 -0.95 21.38 -17.66
N PHE A 22 -0.30 20.26 -17.36
CA PHE A 22 0.41 20.10 -16.11
C PHE A 22 1.49 21.18 -16.14
N SER A 23 1.15 22.34 -15.60
CA SER A 23 2.13 23.34 -15.23
C SER A 23 3.11 22.60 -14.33
N SER A 24 4.32 22.42 -14.84
CA SER A 24 5.48 21.98 -14.09
C SER A 24 5.59 22.89 -12.87
N ILE A 25 5.07 22.41 -11.74
CA ILE A 25 5.24 23.10 -10.46
C ILE A 25 6.73 22.99 -10.17
N ASN A 26 7.39 24.13 -10.34
CA ASN A 26 8.73 24.48 -9.94
C ASN A 26 9.46 23.38 -9.16
N ALA A 27 10.46 22.81 -9.83
CA ALA A 27 11.60 22.14 -9.24
C ALA A 27 12.38 23.15 -8.38
N ASN A 28 11.81 23.50 -7.22
CA ASN A 28 12.48 24.12 -6.09
C ASN A 28 12.01 23.46 -4.79
N ALA A 29 11.61 22.19 -4.87
CA ALA A 29 11.77 21.30 -3.73
C ALA A 29 13.27 21.21 -3.50
N LYS A 30 13.79 22.02 -2.56
CA LYS A 30 15.13 21.83 -1.99
C LYS A 30 15.30 20.33 -1.83
N THR A 31 16.25 19.76 -2.57
CA THR A 31 16.66 18.38 -2.44
C THR A 31 17.01 18.18 -0.96
N VAL A 32 16.06 17.63 -0.20
CA VAL A 32 16.32 17.22 1.17
C VAL A 32 17.41 16.17 1.03
N ASP A 33 18.58 16.45 1.60
CA ASP A 33 19.73 15.58 1.48
C ASP A 33 19.41 14.23 2.14
N TYR A 34 18.99 13.26 1.32
CA TYR A 34 18.59 11.91 1.75
C TYR A 34 19.81 11.01 2.06
N LYS A 35 21.02 11.56 2.16
CA LYS A 35 22.26 10.76 2.29
C LYS A 35 22.51 10.15 3.67
N ARG A 36 21.69 10.40 4.69
CA ARG A 36 21.85 9.73 5.99
C ARG A 36 20.55 9.10 6.45
N ALA A 37 20.45 7.78 6.28
CA ALA A 37 19.71 6.95 7.23
C ALA A 37 20.19 7.30 8.65
N PRO A 38 19.31 7.30 9.66
CA PRO A 38 19.67 7.69 11.03
C PRO A 38 20.89 6.89 11.46
N LYS A 39 21.99 7.58 11.72
CA LYS A 39 23.26 6.93 12.08
C LYS A 39 23.26 6.38 13.51
N GLU A 40 22.21 6.61 14.29
CA GLU A 40 22.09 6.14 15.68
C GLU A 40 20.63 5.81 16.04
N TYR A 41 20.05 4.85 15.32
CA TYR A 41 19.30 3.76 15.96
C TYR A 41 20.00 2.49 15.51
N ALA A 42 21.09 2.14 16.18
CA ALA A 42 21.96 1.03 15.82
C ALA A 42 21.30 -0.33 16.10
N ALA A 43 20.21 -0.64 15.41
CA ALA A 43 20.03 -2.00 14.95
C ALA A 43 21.20 -2.27 13.99
N LYS A 44 22.10 -3.19 14.35
CA LYS A 44 23.33 -3.52 13.59
C LYS A 44 23.11 -3.85 12.10
N THR A 45 21.86 -4.00 11.65
CA THR A 45 21.47 -4.21 10.24
C THR A 45 20.18 -3.44 9.90
N ILE A 46 20.25 -2.53 8.93
CA ILE A 46 19.08 -1.95 8.26
C ILE A 46 18.91 -2.64 6.91
N THR A 47 17.78 -3.30 6.69
CA THR A 47 17.47 -3.91 5.38
C THR A 47 16.54 -3.00 4.59
N LYS A 48 16.98 -2.56 3.40
CA LYS A 48 16.18 -1.76 2.48
C LYS A 48 15.30 -2.66 1.61
N ASN A 49 13.99 -2.68 1.84
CA ASN A 49 13.06 -3.55 1.11
C ASN A 49 12.55 -2.87 -0.17
N LYS A 50 13.44 -2.66 -1.16
CA LYS A 50 13.11 -1.97 -2.42
C LYS A 50 11.95 -2.61 -3.17
N THR A 51 11.92 -3.94 -3.29
CA THR A 51 10.86 -4.67 -4.00
C THR A 51 9.50 -4.45 -3.35
N TRP A 52 9.44 -4.51 -2.02
CA TRP A 52 8.20 -4.28 -1.28
C TRP A 52 7.74 -2.82 -1.38
N ALA A 53 8.66 -1.87 -1.20
CA ALA A 53 8.35 -0.45 -1.35
C ALA A 53 7.83 -0.14 -2.76
N ASN A 54 8.47 -0.67 -3.80
CA ASN A 54 8.04 -0.49 -5.20
C ASN A 54 6.66 -1.09 -5.47
N ARG A 55 6.29 -2.20 -4.80
CA ARG A 55 4.95 -2.77 -4.88
C ARG A 55 3.92 -1.77 -4.33
N LEU A 56 4.08 -1.34 -3.08
CA LEU A 56 3.12 -0.42 -2.44
C LEU A 56 3.12 0.98 -3.09
N ASN A 57 4.25 1.42 -3.66
CA ASN A 57 4.32 2.71 -4.36
C ASN A 57 3.37 2.77 -5.57
N LYS A 58 3.20 1.63 -6.27
CA LYS A 58 2.31 1.52 -7.44
C LYS A 58 0.83 1.68 -7.08
N ASP A 59 0.47 1.43 -5.82
CA ASP A 59 -0.88 1.67 -5.33
C ASP A 59 -1.17 3.18 -5.15
N GLY A 60 -0.15 4.02 -5.17
CA GLY A 60 -0.28 5.47 -5.14
C GLY A 60 -0.74 6.00 -3.78
N TYR A 61 -1.60 7.02 -3.81
CA TYR A 61 -2.12 7.70 -2.60
C TYR A 61 -3.33 6.95 -2.02
N THR A 62 -3.07 5.76 -1.49
CA THR A 62 -4.08 4.86 -0.91
C THR A 62 -3.89 4.61 0.57
N PHE A 63 -2.74 4.94 1.15
CA PHE A 63 -2.44 4.65 2.55
C PHE A 63 -2.81 5.82 3.46
N ARG A 64 -3.24 5.51 4.67
CA ARG A 64 -3.60 6.48 5.71
C ARG A 64 -2.95 6.08 7.03
N ILE A 65 -2.77 7.05 7.92
CA ILE A 65 -2.30 6.81 9.28
C ILE A 65 -3.50 6.36 10.13
N LYS A 66 -3.35 5.26 10.90
CA LYS A 66 -4.38 4.76 11.83
C LYS A 66 -4.72 5.85 12.86
N ASN A 67 -6.01 5.99 13.18
CA ASN A 67 -6.43 6.95 14.19
C ASN A 67 -6.33 6.34 15.61
N ASP A 68 -5.12 6.05 16.06
CA ASP A 68 -4.85 5.34 17.30
C ASP A 68 -3.91 6.15 18.20
N PRO A 69 -4.33 6.52 19.43
CA PRO A 69 -3.48 7.20 20.41
C PRO A 69 -2.11 6.56 20.62
N MET A 70 -2.03 5.22 20.63
CA MET A 70 -0.78 4.48 20.80
C MET A 70 0.11 4.55 19.55
N ALA A 71 -0.47 4.83 18.38
CA ALA A 71 0.26 4.98 17.13
C ALA A 71 0.84 6.39 16.95
N TYR A 72 0.68 7.32 17.90
CA TYR A 72 1.10 8.72 17.75
C TYR A 72 2.34 9.12 18.54
N GLU A 73 2.69 8.42 19.62
CA GLU A 73 3.85 8.77 20.44
C GLU A 73 5.15 8.48 19.68
N ASP A 74 5.89 9.54 19.34
CA ASP A 74 7.20 9.54 18.68
C ASP A 74 7.34 8.65 17.44
N SER A 75 6.21 8.33 16.82
CA SER A 75 6.13 7.31 15.78
C SER A 75 6.32 7.88 14.38
N PHE A 76 6.12 9.19 14.17
CA PHE A 76 6.17 9.82 12.85
C PHE A 76 7.28 10.88 12.72
N SER A 77 8.41 10.46 12.16
CA SER A 77 9.63 11.26 12.05
C SER A 77 9.71 11.98 10.70
N LYS A 78 9.77 13.32 10.70
CA LYS A 78 9.86 14.12 9.47
C LYS A 78 11.27 14.14 8.88
N ASN A 79 12.29 14.24 9.73
CA ASN A 79 13.69 14.32 9.34
C ASN A 79 14.63 13.98 10.51
N ILE A 80 15.93 14.10 10.27
CA ILE A 80 16.99 13.97 11.26
C ILE A 80 17.65 15.34 11.39
N LYS A 81 17.87 15.80 12.62
CA LYS A 81 18.65 17.01 12.93
C LYS A 81 19.84 16.60 13.81
N GLY A 82 21.04 16.60 13.24
CA GLY A 82 22.23 16.04 13.91
C GLY A 82 22.08 14.54 14.10
N ASN A 83 22.12 14.08 15.36
CA ASN A 83 21.90 12.67 15.73
C ASN A 83 20.48 12.40 16.24
N GLN A 84 19.59 13.40 16.25
CA GLN A 84 18.23 13.26 16.77
C GLN A 84 17.20 13.13 15.65
N LEU A 85 16.24 12.21 15.81
CA LEU A 85 15.03 12.20 15.01
C LEU A 85 14.18 13.40 15.39
N VAL A 86 13.69 14.11 14.39
CA VAL A 86 12.68 15.14 14.61
C VAL A 86 11.35 14.57 14.21
N HIS A 87 10.43 14.57 15.16
CA HIS A 87 9.08 14.05 15.00
C HIS A 87 8.11 15.17 14.60
N TYR A 88 7.03 14.79 13.94
CA TYR A 88 5.81 15.60 13.97
C TYR A 88 5.26 15.60 15.39
N SER A 89 4.60 16.68 15.81
CA SER A 89 3.95 16.68 17.13
C SER A 89 2.83 15.64 17.15
N ASN A 90 2.55 15.02 18.31
CA ASN A 90 1.45 14.07 18.45
C ASN A 90 0.11 14.69 18.03
N LYS A 91 -0.07 16.00 18.30
CA LYS A 91 -1.23 16.79 17.87
C LYS A 91 -1.35 16.84 16.35
N ASP A 92 -0.25 17.10 15.63
CA ASP A 92 -0.24 17.15 14.17
C ASP A 92 -0.50 15.76 13.58
N THR A 93 0.18 14.72 14.08
CA THR A 93 -0.01 13.34 13.62
C THR A 93 -1.46 12.88 13.79
N LYS A 94 -2.06 13.16 14.97
CA LYS A 94 -3.49 12.91 15.21
C LYS A 94 -4.37 13.67 14.23
N GLN A 95 -4.06 14.94 13.96
CA GLN A 95 -4.81 15.73 12.98
C GLN A 95 -4.71 15.14 11.57
N PHE A 96 -3.53 14.65 11.15
CA PHE A 96 -3.34 14.01 9.85
C PHE A 96 -4.17 12.73 9.72
N ALA A 97 -4.22 11.90 10.77
CA ALA A 97 -5.03 10.69 10.82
C ALA A 97 -6.54 11.00 10.80
N GLN A 98 -6.99 11.94 11.62
CA GLN A 98 -8.40 12.38 11.67
C GLN A 98 -8.87 12.98 10.34
N LYS A 99 -8.00 13.73 9.65
CA LYS A 99 -8.27 14.28 8.32
C LYS A 99 -8.22 13.23 7.19
N ASN A 100 -7.91 11.97 7.49
CA ASN A 100 -7.84 10.90 6.49
C ASN A 100 -6.92 11.23 5.31
N ILE A 101 -5.78 11.88 5.58
CA ILE A 101 -4.84 12.27 4.54
C ILE A 101 -4.31 11.03 3.83
N ASN A 102 -4.37 11.04 2.50
CA ASN A 102 -3.85 9.94 1.68
C ASN A 102 -2.35 10.12 1.44
N PHE A 103 -1.61 9.03 1.61
CA PHE A 103 -0.18 8.94 1.44
C PHE A 103 0.19 7.85 0.44
N LYS A 104 1.32 8.05 -0.21
CA LYS A 104 2.04 7.03 -0.98
C LYS A 104 3.20 6.50 -0.15
N VAL A 105 3.47 5.20 -0.22
CA VAL A 105 4.66 4.58 0.39
C VAL A 105 5.83 4.67 -0.59
N ASN A 106 6.91 5.33 -0.20
CA ASN A 106 8.12 5.47 -1.03
C ASN A 106 9.21 4.47 -0.68
N HIS A 107 9.41 4.21 0.61
CA HIS A 107 10.46 3.33 1.10
C HIS A 107 9.95 2.48 2.26
N ILE A 108 10.52 1.28 2.41
CA ILE A 108 10.27 0.41 3.56
C ILE A 108 11.60 -0.13 4.06
N TRP A 109 11.92 0.12 5.33
CA TRP A 109 13.12 -0.37 5.98
C TRP A 109 12.74 -1.32 7.11
N SER A 110 13.53 -2.39 7.23
CA SER A 110 13.46 -3.31 8.36
C SER A 110 14.64 -3.05 9.29
N TYR A 111 14.36 -3.09 10.58
CA TYR A 111 15.30 -2.96 11.69
C TYR A 111 15.13 -4.18 12.61
N LYS A 112 16.06 -4.39 13.55
CA LYS A 112 16.05 -5.54 14.47
C LYS A 112 14.69 -5.76 15.15
N ASN A 113 13.99 -4.67 15.50
CA ASN A 113 12.76 -4.71 16.29
C ASN A 113 11.54 -4.10 15.56
N GLY A 114 11.58 -3.97 14.23
CA GLY A 114 10.41 -3.40 13.55
C GLY A 114 10.58 -3.04 12.09
N LEU A 115 9.51 -2.47 11.55
CA LEU A 115 9.38 -2.05 10.15
C LEU A 115 8.95 -0.58 10.12
N ALA A 116 9.61 0.23 9.31
CA ALA A 116 9.18 1.60 9.06
C ALA A 116 8.90 1.82 7.56
N ALA A 117 7.85 2.58 7.29
CA ALA A 117 7.50 3.06 5.96
C ALA A 117 7.76 4.56 5.88
N ASN A 118 8.43 5.00 4.82
CA ASN A 118 8.42 6.40 4.44
C ASN A 118 7.15 6.68 3.64
N ILE A 119 6.32 7.59 4.15
CA ILE A 119 5.05 7.97 3.55
C ILE A 119 5.07 9.46 3.16
N VAL A 120 4.47 9.77 2.01
CA VAL A 120 4.42 11.13 1.46
C VAL A 120 3.01 11.47 1.04
N SER A 121 2.50 12.62 1.49
CA SER A 121 1.17 13.11 1.10
C SER A 121 1.16 13.55 -0.36
N GLN A 122 -0.04 13.65 -0.94
CA GLN A 122 -0.19 14.09 -2.33
C GLN A 122 0.38 15.49 -2.60
N SER A 123 0.33 16.38 -1.62
CA SER A 123 0.92 17.72 -1.71
C SER A 123 2.44 17.75 -1.50
N GLY A 124 3.05 16.63 -1.07
CA GLY A 124 4.47 16.56 -0.68
C GLY A 124 4.80 17.28 0.64
N LYS A 125 3.88 18.07 1.21
CA LYS A 125 4.11 18.86 2.43
C LYS A 125 4.25 18.00 3.69
N ILE A 126 3.69 16.80 3.69
CA ILE A 126 3.80 15.85 4.79
C ILE A 126 4.60 14.65 4.29
N ASN A 127 5.79 14.47 4.85
CA ASN A 127 6.73 13.44 4.48
C ASN A 127 7.47 12.99 5.72
N GLY A 128 7.47 11.69 6.00
CA GLY A 128 8.19 11.16 7.14
C GLY A 128 8.22 9.65 7.19
N TRP A 129 8.92 9.14 8.20
CA TRP A 129 9.00 7.72 8.53
C TRP A 129 8.04 7.39 9.66
N ILE A 130 7.21 6.38 9.45
CA ILE A 130 6.28 5.87 10.45
C ILE A 130 6.38 4.36 10.58
N GLY A 131 6.03 3.80 11.73
CA GLY A 131 5.85 2.36 11.88
C GLY A 131 4.93 1.81 10.79
N TYR A 132 5.35 0.73 10.12
CA TYR A 132 4.56 0.13 9.03
C TYR A 132 3.18 -0.35 9.52
N THR A 133 3.09 -0.78 10.77
CA THR A 133 1.83 -1.23 11.39
C THR A 133 0.86 -0.07 11.70
N SER A 134 1.36 1.16 11.70
CA SER A 134 0.59 2.39 11.95
C SER A 134 -0.09 2.92 10.68
N ILE A 135 0.16 2.32 9.52
CA ILE A 135 -0.50 2.69 8.26
C ILE A 135 -1.50 1.61 7.83
N TYR A 136 -2.51 2.03 7.09
CA TYR A 136 -3.53 1.13 6.57
C TYR A 136 -3.97 1.55 5.17
N ASN A 137 -4.45 0.60 4.37
CA ASN A 137 -5.04 0.91 3.06
C ASN A 137 -6.45 1.48 3.25
N LYS A 138 -6.74 2.65 2.65
CA LYS A 138 -8.05 3.30 2.73
C LYS A 138 -9.21 2.42 2.27
N GLN A 139 -8.95 1.39 1.46
CA GLN A 139 -9.97 0.45 1.01
C GLN A 139 -10.50 -0.48 2.10
N ILE A 140 -9.85 -0.55 3.27
CA ILE A 140 -10.36 -1.29 4.45
C ILE A 140 -11.79 -0.87 4.82
N SER A 141 -12.15 0.40 4.63
CA SER A 141 -13.49 0.92 4.94
C SER A 141 -14.46 0.87 3.74
N ASN A 142 -13.99 0.42 2.57
CA ASN A 142 -14.83 0.35 1.38
C ASN A 142 -15.64 -0.95 1.36
N LYS A 143 -16.96 -0.80 1.48
CA LYS A 143 -17.92 -1.93 1.54
C LYS A 143 -17.81 -2.87 0.34
N LYS A 144 -17.42 -2.38 -0.84
CA LYS A 144 -17.25 -3.21 -2.04
C LYS A 144 -16.19 -4.31 -1.86
N PHE A 145 -15.15 -4.04 -1.09
CA PHE A 145 -14.06 -5.00 -0.85
C PHE A 145 -14.26 -5.85 0.41
N LYS A 146 -15.28 -5.58 1.22
CA LYS A 146 -15.48 -6.22 2.53
C LYS A 146 -15.47 -7.75 2.45
N ASP A 147 -16.22 -8.32 1.50
CA ASP A 147 -16.30 -9.77 1.33
C ASP A 147 -14.97 -10.37 0.88
N LEU A 148 -14.34 -9.75 -0.13
CA LEU A 148 -13.03 -10.17 -0.61
C LEU A 148 -11.99 -10.13 0.54
N MET A 149 -11.92 -9.03 1.27
CA MET A 149 -10.97 -8.85 2.37
C MET A 149 -11.19 -9.86 3.49
N LYS A 150 -12.45 -10.20 3.82
CA LYS A 150 -12.76 -11.26 4.80
C LYS A 150 -12.20 -12.60 4.34
N ILE A 151 -12.33 -12.91 3.06
CA ILE A 151 -11.81 -14.15 2.47
C ILE A 151 -10.28 -14.14 2.46
N GLU A 152 -9.66 -13.06 1.97
CA GLU A 152 -8.20 -12.92 1.93
C GLU A 152 -7.58 -12.96 3.33
N ASN A 153 -8.20 -12.30 4.31
CA ASN A 153 -7.73 -12.34 5.70
C ASN A 153 -7.70 -13.78 6.23
N LYS A 154 -8.80 -14.52 6.03
CA LYS A 154 -8.89 -15.94 6.41
C LYS A 154 -7.82 -16.78 5.71
N ILE A 155 -7.54 -16.53 4.43
CA ILE A 155 -6.49 -17.24 3.70
C ILE A 155 -5.12 -16.95 4.32
N CYS A 156 -4.83 -15.68 4.63
CA CYS A 156 -3.55 -15.30 5.21
C CYS A 156 -3.36 -15.89 6.62
N ASP A 157 -4.39 -15.91 7.47
CA ASP A 157 -4.33 -16.56 8.79
C ASP A 157 -4.05 -18.06 8.64
N GLN A 158 -4.75 -18.72 7.71
CA GLN A 158 -4.52 -20.14 7.39
C GLN A 158 -3.13 -20.41 6.80
N ALA A 159 -2.56 -19.45 6.06
CA ALA A 159 -1.21 -19.55 5.53
C ALA A 159 -0.16 -19.43 6.63
N GLU A 160 -0.36 -18.55 7.62
CA GLU A 160 0.48 -18.45 8.81
C GLU A 160 0.49 -19.79 9.57
N ASP A 161 -0.68 -20.38 9.84
CA ASP A 161 -0.80 -21.73 10.43
C ASP A 161 -0.07 -22.80 9.60
N LEU A 162 -0.23 -22.74 8.27
CA LEU A 162 0.40 -23.68 7.35
C LEU A 162 1.94 -23.58 7.42
N THR A 163 2.48 -22.36 7.49
CA THR A 163 3.92 -22.12 7.62
C THR A 163 4.44 -22.62 8.96
N PHE A 164 3.70 -22.38 10.04
CA PHE A 164 4.00 -22.90 11.37
C PHE A 164 4.07 -24.44 11.39
N TYR A 165 3.04 -25.14 10.91
CA TYR A 165 3.05 -26.61 10.90
C TYR A 165 4.10 -27.22 9.98
N LYS A 166 4.48 -26.54 8.89
CA LYS A 166 5.60 -26.97 8.05
C LYS A 166 6.93 -26.87 8.81
N TYR A 167 7.10 -25.83 9.62
CA TYR A 167 8.27 -25.62 10.46
C TYR A 167 8.37 -26.65 11.59
N GLU A 168 7.26 -26.94 12.30
CA GLU A 168 7.24 -27.95 13.37
C GLU A 168 7.51 -29.37 12.87
N GLY A 169 7.10 -29.68 11.65
CA GLY A 169 7.36 -30.98 11.03
C GLY A 169 6.22 -31.41 10.13
N LYS A 170 6.45 -31.35 8.81
CA LYS A 170 5.44 -31.66 7.79
C LYS A 170 4.78 -33.03 7.97
N ASN A 171 5.53 -34.04 8.40
CA ASN A 171 5.01 -35.41 8.57
C ASN A 171 4.12 -35.53 9.81
N ILE A 172 4.44 -34.79 10.89
CA ILE A 172 3.67 -34.77 12.14
C ILE A 172 2.29 -34.15 11.91
N HIS A 173 2.24 -33.11 11.09
CA HIS A 173 1.02 -32.33 10.85
C HIS A 173 0.37 -32.59 9.49
N ALA A 174 0.67 -33.71 8.82
CA ALA A 174 0.23 -33.99 7.45
C ALA A 174 -1.29 -33.81 7.24
N LYS A 175 -2.12 -34.29 8.18
CA LYS A 175 -3.58 -34.13 8.13
C LYS A 175 -4.01 -32.65 8.24
N LYS A 176 -3.41 -31.89 9.17
CA LYS A 176 -3.70 -30.45 9.34
C LYS A 176 -3.29 -29.65 8.11
N ILE A 177 -2.09 -29.90 7.60
CA ILE A 177 -1.54 -29.29 6.37
C ILE A 177 -2.45 -29.56 5.18
N SER A 178 -2.89 -30.81 4.98
CA SER A 178 -3.80 -31.18 3.89
C SER A 178 -5.15 -30.44 3.99
N LYS A 179 -5.73 -30.38 5.20
CA LYS A 179 -6.98 -29.65 5.46
C LYS A 179 -6.85 -28.16 5.18
N LEU A 180 -5.74 -27.53 5.63
CA LEU A 180 -5.45 -26.12 5.37
C LEU A 180 -5.31 -25.85 3.87
N ASN A 181 -4.52 -26.64 3.14
CA ASN A 181 -4.37 -26.50 1.69
C ASN A 181 -5.72 -26.59 0.96
N THR A 182 -6.57 -27.56 1.35
CA THR A 182 -7.91 -27.71 0.76
C THR A 182 -8.78 -26.49 1.04
N SER A 183 -8.77 -25.98 2.28
CA SER A 183 -9.52 -24.77 2.65
C SER A 183 -9.01 -23.53 1.92
N ILE A 184 -7.69 -23.34 1.83
CA ILE A 184 -7.08 -22.21 1.14
C ILE A 184 -7.47 -22.24 -0.34
N ASN A 185 -7.40 -23.40 -1.00
CA ASN A 185 -7.78 -23.54 -2.41
C ASN A 185 -9.26 -23.23 -2.65
N LYS A 186 -10.15 -23.63 -1.73
CA LYS A 186 -11.57 -23.24 -1.80
C LYS A 186 -11.74 -21.73 -1.65
N ASN A 187 -11.15 -21.15 -0.60
CA ASN A 187 -11.24 -19.71 -0.34
C ASN A 187 -10.64 -18.88 -1.49
N LEU A 188 -9.58 -19.34 -2.17
CA LEU A 188 -9.03 -18.66 -3.34
C LEU A 188 -10.03 -18.61 -4.51
N LYS A 189 -10.81 -19.67 -4.72
CA LYS A 189 -11.90 -19.66 -5.73
C LYS A 189 -12.99 -18.68 -5.33
N ASP A 190 -13.35 -18.64 -4.05
CA ASP A 190 -14.37 -17.71 -3.55
C ASP A 190 -13.89 -16.24 -3.62
N ALA A 191 -12.61 -15.98 -3.35
CA ALA A 191 -11.99 -14.68 -3.54
C ALA A 191 -12.04 -14.25 -5.01
N GLN A 192 -11.73 -15.16 -5.94
CA GLN A 192 -11.81 -14.87 -7.37
C GLN A 192 -13.24 -14.51 -7.80
N LYS A 193 -14.24 -15.28 -7.36
CA LYS A 193 -15.66 -14.96 -7.59
C LYS A 193 -16.06 -13.60 -7.02
N ALA A 194 -15.55 -13.24 -5.84
CA ALA A 194 -15.82 -11.94 -5.24
C ALA A 194 -15.19 -10.80 -6.06
N ALA A 195 -13.96 -10.99 -6.56
CA ALA A 195 -13.29 -10.02 -7.43
C ALA A 195 -14.00 -9.86 -8.78
N ASP A 196 -14.48 -10.95 -9.39
CA ASP A 196 -15.15 -10.93 -10.70
C ASP A 196 -16.52 -10.22 -10.68
N ARG A 197 -17.09 -9.94 -9.49
CA ARG A 197 -18.30 -9.12 -9.31
C ARG A 197 -18.01 -7.62 -9.30
N LEU A 198 -16.75 -7.23 -9.12
CA LEU A 198 -16.33 -5.84 -9.19
C LEU A 198 -16.08 -5.46 -10.65
N THR A 199 -16.07 -4.15 -10.93
CA THR A 199 -15.85 -3.65 -12.29
C THR A 199 -14.77 -2.56 -12.32
N GLY A 200 -14.14 -2.40 -13.48
CA GLY A 200 -13.19 -1.33 -13.75
C GLY A 200 -11.98 -1.36 -12.82
N ASN A 201 -11.68 -0.21 -12.18
CA ASN A 201 -10.52 -0.09 -11.30
C ASN A 201 -10.65 -0.94 -10.02
N ASP A 202 -11.86 -1.17 -9.53
CA ASP A 202 -12.09 -1.98 -8.33
C ASP A 202 -11.75 -3.46 -8.61
N GLU A 203 -12.14 -3.97 -9.77
CA GLU A 203 -11.80 -5.32 -10.24
C GLU A 203 -10.28 -5.50 -10.39
N LYS A 204 -9.62 -4.52 -11.01
CA LYS A 204 -8.16 -4.55 -11.19
C LYS A 204 -7.42 -4.61 -9.85
N LEU A 205 -7.86 -3.81 -8.88
CA LEU A 205 -7.29 -3.80 -7.54
C LEU A 205 -7.55 -5.13 -6.81
N ALA A 206 -8.77 -5.68 -6.90
CA ALA A 206 -9.12 -6.96 -6.31
C ALA A 206 -8.28 -8.12 -6.87
N LYS A 207 -8.14 -8.19 -8.20
CA LYS A 207 -7.30 -9.21 -8.87
C LYS A 207 -5.83 -9.08 -8.49
N GLN A 208 -5.34 -7.85 -8.34
CA GLN A 208 -3.98 -7.60 -7.84
C GLN A 208 -3.83 -8.10 -6.39
N SER A 209 -4.77 -7.80 -5.50
CA SER A 209 -4.76 -8.29 -4.11
C SER A 209 -4.71 -9.82 -4.05
N ILE A 210 -5.52 -10.51 -4.87
CA ILE A 210 -5.54 -11.98 -4.92
C ILE A 210 -4.20 -12.55 -5.38
N LYS A 211 -3.54 -11.90 -6.34
CA LYS A 211 -2.19 -12.30 -6.80
C LYS A 211 -1.16 -12.19 -5.67
N GLU A 212 -1.28 -11.16 -4.85
CA GLU A 212 -0.44 -10.95 -3.67
C GLU A 212 -0.76 -11.98 -2.59
N THR A 213 -2.04 -12.30 -2.36
CA THR A 213 -2.49 -13.37 -1.46
C THR A 213 -1.88 -14.72 -1.85
N LYS A 214 -1.88 -15.07 -3.13
CA LYS A 214 -1.20 -16.27 -3.66
C LYS A 214 0.31 -16.27 -3.42
N THR A 215 0.93 -15.09 -3.41
CA THR A 215 2.35 -14.94 -3.09
C THR A 215 2.60 -15.13 -1.60
N PHE A 216 1.76 -14.53 -0.75
CA PHE A 216 1.81 -14.67 0.71
C PHE A 216 1.69 -16.12 1.16
N ILE A 217 0.78 -16.91 0.58
CA ILE A 217 0.60 -18.34 0.92
C ILE A 217 1.91 -19.16 0.85
N LYS A 218 2.88 -18.74 0.02
CA LYS A 218 4.13 -19.49 -0.16
C LYS A 218 5.04 -19.47 1.06
N ASN A 219 5.06 -18.35 1.79
CA ASN A 219 6.04 -18.10 2.86
C ASN A 219 5.50 -17.32 4.07
N SER A 220 4.23 -16.91 4.05
CA SER A 220 3.56 -16.09 5.07
C SER A 220 4.36 -14.84 5.45
N ASP A 221 5.09 -14.30 4.49
CA ASP A 221 5.97 -13.18 4.71
C ASP A 221 5.18 -11.87 4.66
N ILE A 222 5.24 -11.08 5.73
CA ILE A 222 4.57 -9.78 5.83
C ILE A 222 4.90 -8.84 4.66
N ARG A 223 6.06 -8.99 4.03
CA ARG A 223 6.47 -8.22 2.84
C ARG A 223 5.54 -8.47 1.65
N ASN A 224 4.88 -9.62 1.63
CA ASN A 224 3.94 -10.07 0.62
C ASN A 224 2.47 -9.92 1.06
N LEU A 225 2.20 -9.28 2.20
CA LEU A 225 0.83 -9.06 2.66
C LEU A 225 0.02 -8.33 1.55
N PRO A 226 -1.16 -8.83 1.18
CA PRO A 226 -1.98 -8.24 0.13
C PRO A 226 -2.28 -6.77 0.42
N THR A 227 -2.23 -5.93 -0.61
CA THR A 227 -2.39 -4.48 -0.49
C THR A 227 -3.71 -4.10 0.19
N LEU A 228 -4.81 -4.81 -0.06
CA LEU A 228 -6.09 -4.57 0.62
C LEU A 228 -6.06 -4.90 2.12
N LEU A 229 -5.14 -5.75 2.53
CA LEU A 229 -4.95 -6.16 3.93
C LEU A 229 -3.85 -5.36 4.65
N VAL A 230 -3.18 -4.40 4.00
CA VAL A 230 -2.21 -3.54 4.68
C VAL A 230 -2.91 -2.75 5.78
N GLY A 231 -2.42 -2.92 7.01
CA GLY A 231 -3.04 -2.36 8.20
C GLY A 231 -4.04 -3.27 8.89
N ARG A 232 -4.26 -4.51 8.39
CA ARG A 232 -4.84 -5.60 9.20
C ARG A 232 -3.91 -5.79 10.40
N MET A 233 -4.41 -5.48 11.59
CA MET A 233 -3.84 -5.68 12.92
C MET A 233 -4.69 -4.82 13.83
#